data_AF-A0A1F4FAT9-F1
#
_entry.id   AF-A0A1F4FAT9-F1
#
_cell.length_a   1.000
_cell.length_b   1.000
_cell.length_c   1.000
_cell.angle_alpha   90.00
_cell.angle_beta   90.00
_cell.angle_gamma   90.00
#
_symmetry.space_group_name_H-M   'P 1'
#
loop_
_entity.id
_entity.type
_entity.pdbx_description
1 polymer ?
#
loop_
_entity_poly.entity_id
_entity_poly.type
_entity_poly.pdbx_seq_one_letter_code
_entity_poly.pdbx_strand_id
1 'polypeptide(L)'
;MDTGLRHQGTRTINPGELLQLRDAAGRHLTVAQGAVWITQHGDRRDAVLESGASFRFERDGLSIVQALGGPATVVLEEGLEPENQTGRKADSSEQRAWQLAHSEPFERRARRMRAQTLASLSDHLLRDLGLRRDRIGFGAHTRECSHC
;
A
#
# COMPACT_ATOMS: atom_id res chain seq x y z
N MET A 1 21.62 -3.83 13.70
CA MET A 1 21.56 -3.83 12.22
C MET A 1 20.64 -4.98 11.84
N ASP A 2 19.34 -4.72 11.84
CA ASP A 2 18.32 -5.74 11.56
C ASP A 2 18.17 -5.82 10.04
N THR A 3 18.63 -6.93 9.46
CA THR A 3 18.49 -7.25 8.04
C THR A 3 17.01 -7.37 7.71
N GLY A 4 16.45 -6.28 7.18
CA GLY A 4 15.10 -6.24 6.64
C GLY A 4 14.85 -7.48 5.79
N LEU A 5 13.95 -8.33 6.28
CA LEU A 5 13.59 -9.58 5.63
C LEU A 5 13.33 -9.31 4.14
N ARG A 6 14.15 -9.94 3.30
CA ARG A 6 13.91 -10.05 1.86
C ARG A 6 12.59 -10.81 1.71
N HIS A 7 11.47 -10.10 1.73
CA HIS A 7 10.13 -10.68 1.60
C HIS A 7 9.89 -11.17 0.16
N GLN A 8 10.75 -12.02 -0.39
CA GLN A 8 10.55 -12.61 -1.70
C GLN A 8 9.68 -13.87 -1.58
N GLY A 9 8.78 -14.05 -2.55
CA GLY A 9 7.90 -15.21 -2.65
C GLY A 9 6.48 -14.96 -2.13
N THR A 10 5.74 -16.05 -1.98
CA THR A 10 4.32 -16.02 -1.62
C THR A 10 4.13 -15.74 -0.13
N ARG A 11 3.14 -14.89 0.19
CA ARG A 11 2.72 -14.55 1.55
C ARG A 11 1.20 -14.49 1.64
N THR A 12 0.67 -15.04 2.72
CA THR A 12 -0.73 -14.79 3.12
C THR A 12 -0.72 -13.67 4.15
N ILE A 13 -1.57 -12.67 3.94
CA ILE A 13 -1.79 -11.55 4.86
C ILE A 13 -3.19 -11.73 5.44
N ASN A 14 -3.28 -11.88 6.77
CA ASN A 14 -4.57 -12.01 7.44
C ASN A 14 -5.21 -10.64 7.70
N PRO A 15 -6.54 -10.57 7.91
CA PRO A 15 -7.19 -9.33 8.34
C PRO A 15 -6.55 -8.78 9.61
N GLY A 16 -6.17 -7.49 9.59
CA GLY A 16 -5.49 -6.81 10.69
C GLY A 16 -3.97 -7.01 10.72
N GLU A 17 -3.42 -7.95 9.96
CA GLU A 17 -1.97 -8.10 9.78
C GLU A 17 -1.42 -7.00 8.87
N LEU A 18 -0.19 -6.58 9.11
CA LEU A 18 0.53 -5.61 8.29
C LEU A 18 1.78 -6.27 7.70
N LEU A 19 1.82 -6.39 6.38
CA LEU A 19 3.08 -6.65 5.69
C LEU A 19 3.80 -5.31 5.49
N GLN A 20 4.92 -5.15 6.18
CA GLN A 20 5.78 -3.98 6.08
C GLN A 20 6.93 -4.26 5.13
N LEU A 21 7.06 -3.45 4.09
CA LEU A 21 8.12 -3.55 3.10
C LEU A 21 8.96 -2.29 3.16
N ARG A 22 10.22 -2.41 3.54
CA ARG A 22 11.18 -1.30 3.53
C ARG A 22 11.99 -1.34 2.26
N ASP A 23 12.25 -0.17 1.70
CA ASP A 23 13.13 0.03 0.53
C ASP A 23 12.74 -0.92 -0.61
N ALA A 24 11.44 -0.92 -0.89
CA ALA A 24 10.82 -1.86 -1.80
C ALA A 24 10.81 -1.37 -3.25
N ALA A 25 11.40 -0.21 -3.55
CA ALA A 25 11.41 0.35 -4.90
C ALA A 25 11.94 -0.68 -5.92
N GLY A 26 11.32 -0.71 -7.09
CA GLY A 26 11.62 -1.67 -8.15
C GLY A 26 10.94 -3.03 -7.98
N ARG A 27 10.50 -3.42 -6.76
CA ARG A 27 9.82 -4.71 -6.53
C ARG A 27 8.39 -4.71 -7.07
N HIS A 28 7.90 -5.91 -7.39
CA HIS A 28 6.52 -6.13 -7.84
C HIS A 28 5.74 -6.94 -6.82
N LEU A 29 4.55 -6.46 -6.47
CA LEU A 29 3.56 -7.22 -5.71
C LEU A 29 2.40 -7.60 -6.61
N THR A 30 2.09 -8.89 -6.69
CA THR A 30 0.92 -9.43 -7.39
C THR A 30 -0.03 -10.06 -6.38
N VAL A 31 -1.33 -9.78 -6.48
CA VAL A 31 -2.33 -10.43 -5.63
C VAL A 31 -2.76 -11.73 -6.31
N ALA A 32 -2.41 -12.87 -5.73
CA ALA A 32 -2.88 -14.17 -6.22
C ALA A 32 -4.34 -14.43 -5.81
N GLN A 33 -4.74 -14.00 -4.61
CA GLN A 33 -6.09 -14.19 -4.08
C GLN A 33 -6.48 -13.06 -3.11
N GLY A 34 -7.76 -12.70 -3.11
CA GLY A 34 -8.34 -11.67 -2.24
C GLY A 34 -8.10 -10.28 -2.80
N ALA A 35 -8.01 -9.31 -1.89
CA ALA A 35 -7.70 -7.92 -2.21
C ALA A 35 -6.78 -7.33 -1.14
N VAL A 36 -5.95 -6.36 -1.52
CA VAL A 36 -5.07 -5.64 -0.59
C VAL A 36 -5.18 -4.14 -0.78
N TRP A 37 -4.94 -3.41 0.30
CA TRP A 37 -4.67 -1.98 0.30
C TRP A 37 -3.17 -1.74 0.53
N ILE A 38 -2.61 -0.77 -0.20
CA ILE A 38 -1.20 -0.39 -0.17
C ILE A 38 -1.08 1.12 0.08
N THR A 39 -0.23 1.49 1.05
CA THR A 39 0.27 2.86 1.23
C THR A 39 1.78 2.86 1.26
N GLN A 40 2.38 3.82 0.58
CA GLN A 40 3.83 3.94 0.44
C GLN A 40 4.33 5.30 0.94
N HIS A 41 5.52 5.29 1.53
CA HIS A 41 6.22 6.50 1.93
C HIS A 41 6.27 7.52 0.80
N GLY A 42 5.91 8.77 1.10
CA GLY A 42 5.97 9.87 0.14
C GLY A 42 4.92 9.81 -0.98
N ASP A 43 4.03 8.80 -1.02
CA ASP A 43 2.82 8.82 -1.85
C ASP A 43 1.58 9.09 -0.99
N ARG A 44 0.77 10.04 -1.43
CA ARG A 44 -0.48 10.42 -0.77
C ARG A 44 -1.66 9.59 -1.24
N ARG A 45 -1.51 8.84 -2.33
CA ARG A 45 -2.54 7.98 -2.90
C ARG A 45 -2.38 6.59 -2.32
N ASP A 46 -3.52 5.99 -2.05
CA ASP A 46 -3.62 4.59 -1.72
C ASP A 46 -3.83 3.79 -3.00
N ALA A 47 -3.27 2.59 -3.05
CA ALA A 47 -3.62 1.62 -4.09
C ALA A 47 -4.47 0.50 -3.48
N VAL A 48 -5.45 0.04 -4.23
CA VAL A 48 -6.21 -1.18 -3.92
C VAL A 48 -5.99 -2.15 -5.06
N LEU A 49 -5.57 -3.37 -4.75
CA LEU A 49 -5.38 -4.41 -5.75
C LEU A 49 -6.31 -5.58 -5.45
N GLU A 50 -6.96 -6.09 -6.48
CA GLU A 50 -7.68 -7.35 -6.43
C GLU A 50 -6.84 -8.48 -7.02
N SER A 51 -7.34 -9.71 -6.87
CA SER A 51 -6.74 -10.91 -7.44
C SER A 51 -6.45 -10.72 -8.95
N GLY A 52 -5.22 -11.02 -9.36
CA GLY A 52 -4.73 -10.83 -10.72
C GLY A 52 -4.12 -9.46 -11.00
N ALA A 53 -4.28 -8.48 -10.11
CA ALA A 53 -3.64 -7.17 -10.25
C ALA A 53 -2.22 -7.16 -9.64
N SER A 54 -1.38 -6.30 -10.21
CA SER A 54 0.01 -6.11 -9.78
C SER A 54 0.32 -4.63 -9.55
N PHE A 55 1.25 -4.37 -8.64
CA PHE A 55 1.74 -3.04 -8.29
C PHE A 55 3.26 -3.04 -8.23
N ARG A 56 3.87 -2.06 -8.89
CA ARG A 56 5.29 -1.77 -8.76
C ARG A 56 5.50 -0.70 -7.71
N PHE A 57 6.37 -0.96 -6.75
CA PHE A 57 6.78 0.04 -5.78
C PHE A 57 7.74 1.02 -6.45
N GLU A 58 7.47 2.32 -6.36
CA GLU A 58 8.25 3.37 -7.05
C GLU A 58 9.18 4.17 -6.13
N ARG A 59 8.99 4.08 -4.82
CA ARG A 59 9.65 4.91 -3.81
C ARG A 59 10.36 4.06 -2.76
N ASP A 60 11.53 4.53 -2.35
CA ASP A 60 12.21 3.98 -1.17
C ASP A 60 11.52 4.40 0.13
N GLY A 61 11.84 3.72 1.22
CA GLY A 61 11.16 3.88 2.51
C GLY A 61 10.08 2.84 2.77
N LEU A 62 9.24 3.10 3.78
CA LEU A 62 8.27 2.12 4.26
C LEU A 62 7.02 2.08 3.37
N SER A 63 6.62 0.88 2.97
CA SER A 63 5.31 0.56 2.41
C SER A 63 4.56 -0.40 3.32
N ILE A 64 3.27 -0.19 3.47
CA ILE A 64 2.36 -1.06 4.22
C ILE A 64 1.40 -1.70 3.24
N VAL A 65 1.26 -3.02 3.34
CA VAL A 65 0.26 -3.81 2.63
C VAL A 65 -0.61 -4.51 3.66
N GLN A 66 -1.93 -4.41 3.49
CA GLN A 66 -2.90 -5.07 4.37
C GLN A 66 -4.04 -5.66 3.55
N ALA A 67 -4.55 -6.81 3.98
CA ALA A 67 -5.66 -7.48 3.32
C ALA A 67 -6.98 -6.69 3.49
N LEU A 68 -7.76 -6.60 2.42
CA LEU A 68 -9.05 -5.93 2.34
C LEU A 68 -10.14 -6.99 2.12
N GLY A 69 -11.24 -6.93 2.88
CA GLY A 69 -12.29 -7.97 2.75
C GLY A 69 -12.12 -9.11 3.74
N GLY A 70 -11.06 -9.90 3.52
CA GLY A 70 -10.67 -11.10 4.24
C GLY A 70 -9.18 -11.37 4.02
N PRO A 71 -8.68 -12.59 4.26
CA PRO A 71 -7.29 -12.94 3.96
C PRO A 71 -6.95 -12.73 2.48
N ALA A 72 -5.72 -12.30 2.22
CA ALA A 72 -5.20 -12.13 0.86
C ALA A 72 -3.88 -12.87 0.70
N THR A 73 -3.67 -13.48 -0.47
CA THR A 73 -2.41 -14.10 -0.84
C THR A 73 -1.72 -13.23 -1.88
N VAL A 74 -0.51 -12.81 -1.58
CA VAL A 74 0.32 -11.98 -2.45
C VAL A 74 1.61 -12.69 -2.81
N VAL A 75 2.14 -12.40 -3.99
CA VAL A 75 3.46 -12.82 -4.44
C VAL A 75 4.29 -11.55 -4.57
N LEU A 76 5.44 -11.54 -3.91
CA LEU A 76 6.36 -10.42 -3.95
C LEU A 76 7.66 -10.83 -4.63
N GLU A 77 7.98 -10.14 -5.71
CA GLU A 77 9.10 -10.44 -6.59
C GLU A 77 10.08 -9.25 -6.58
N GLU A 78 11.38 -9.54 -6.66
CA GLU A 78 12.37 -8.50 -6.89
C GLU A 78 12.20 -7.95 -8.30
N GLY A 79 12.36 -6.63 -8.45
CA GLY A 79 12.66 -6.06 -9.75
C GLY A 79 14.12 -6.35 -10.04
N LEU A 80 14.42 -6.93 -11.20
CA LEU A 80 15.78 -6.82 -11.72
C LEU A 80 16.03 -5.32 -11.92
N GLU A 81 17.02 -4.77 -11.21
CA GLU A 81 17.51 -3.41 -11.43
C GLU A 81 17.70 -3.20 -12.94
N PRO A 82 17.22 -2.09 -13.52
CA PRO A 82 17.39 -1.83 -14.94
C PRO A 82 18.83 -1.35 -15.18
N GLU A 83 19.81 -2.25 -15.10
CA GLU A 83 21.15 -1.95 -15.59
C GLU A 83 21.12 -1.96 -17.13
N ASN A 84 20.87 -0.76 -17.67
CA ASN A 84 21.19 -0.32 -19.03
C ASN A 84 20.60 -1.12 -20.21
N GLN A 85 19.29 -1.00 -20.48
CA GLN A 85 18.73 -1.33 -21.81
C GLN A 85 17.62 -0.36 -22.21
N THR A 86 18.03 0.70 -22.91
CA THR A 86 17.31 1.34 -24.03
C THR A 86 15.77 1.50 -23.90
N GLY A 87 15.35 2.60 -23.27
CA GLY A 87 14.34 3.49 -23.86
C GLY A 87 12.91 2.97 -24.12
N ARG A 88 12.50 1.80 -23.60
CA ARG A 88 11.09 1.39 -23.67
C ARG A 88 10.39 1.71 -22.36
N LYS A 89 9.62 2.81 -22.35
CA LYS A 89 8.68 3.13 -21.28
C LYS A 89 7.86 1.88 -20.98
N ALA A 90 7.81 1.48 -19.71
CA ALA A 90 6.85 0.52 -19.17
C ALA A 90 5.45 1.14 -19.30
N ASP A 91 4.96 1.16 -20.53
CA ASP A 91 3.73 1.82 -20.94
C ASP A 91 2.65 0.76 -21.13
N SER A 92 1.42 1.11 -20.73
CA SER A 92 0.14 0.40 -20.88
C SER A 92 -0.28 -0.68 -19.86
N SER A 93 0.58 -1.59 -19.37
CA SER A 93 0.14 -2.63 -18.42
C SER A 93 -0.02 -2.12 -16.99
N GLU A 94 0.92 -1.30 -16.52
CA GLU A 94 0.88 -0.66 -15.20
C GLU A 94 -0.28 0.34 -15.09
N GLN A 95 -0.55 1.10 -16.16
CA GLN A 95 -1.69 2.03 -16.23
C GLN A 95 -3.05 1.32 -16.23
N ARG A 96 -3.13 0.08 -16.74
CA ARG A 96 -4.35 -0.74 -16.69
C ARG A 96 -4.61 -1.32 -15.30
N ALA A 97 -3.57 -1.63 -14.52
CA ALA A 97 -3.72 -2.07 -13.13
C ALA A 97 -4.35 -0.98 -12.24
N TRP A 98 -4.03 0.30 -12.51
CA TRP A 98 -4.72 1.43 -11.87
C TRP A 98 -6.21 1.50 -12.26
N GLN A 99 -6.61 1.12 -13.47
CA GLN A 99 -7.99 1.30 -13.93
C GLN A 99 -9.00 0.33 -13.27
N LEU A 100 -8.56 -0.84 -12.81
CA LEU A 100 -9.44 -1.82 -12.15
C LEU A 100 -9.50 -1.65 -10.61
N ALA A 101 -8.53 -0.94 -10.03
CA ALA A 101 -8.40 -0.67 -8.60
C ALA A 101 -9.49 0.25 -7.97
N HIS A 102 -10.35 0.88 -8.78
CA HIS A 102 -11.21 2.00 -8.37
C HIS A 102 -12.71 1.64 -8.27
N SER A 103 -13.04 0.42 -7.84
CA SER A 103 -14.44 0.15 -7.47
C SER A 103 -14.76 0.93 -6.18
N GLU A 104 -15.76 1.82 -6.26
CA GLU A 104 -16.25 2.68 -5.16
C GLU A 104 -16.41 1.95 -3.80
N PRO A 105 -16.94 0.71 -3.74
CA PRO A 105 -17.01 -0.06 -2.48
C PRO A 105 -15.64 -0.29 -1.82
N PHE A 106 -14.61 -0.65 -2.60
CA PHE A 106 -13.29 -0.92 -2.04
C PHE A 106 -12.56 0.34 -1.66
N GLU A 107 -12.69 1.42 -2.43
CA GLU A 107 -12.10 2.71 -2.06
C GLU A 107 -12.61 3.22 -0.71
N ARG A 108 -13.92 3.17 -0.46
CA ARG A 108 -14.48 3.61 0.83
C ARG A 108 -13.97 2.75 1.99
N ARG A 109 -13.89 1.43 1.79
CA ARG A 109 -13.38 0.51 2.81
C ARG A 109 -11.88 0.73 3.05
N ALA A 110 -11.10 0.88 1.98
CA ALA A 110 -9.67 1.16 2.05
C ALA A 110 -9.39 2.48 2.76
N ARG A 111 -10.11 3.56 2.45
CA ARG A 111 -9.98 4.86 3.15
C ARG A 111 -10.27 4.73 4.66
N ARG A 112 -11.32 4.00 5.04
CA ARG A 112 -11.64 3.74 6.46
C ARG A 112 -10.54 2.93 7.15
N MET A 113 -10.13 1.83 6.52
CA MET A 113 -9.08 0.96 7.06
C MET A 113 -7.75 1.70 7.18
N ARG A 114 -7.39 2.52 6.19
CA ARG A 114 -6.23 3.42 6.27
C ARG A 114 -6.30 4.31 7.49
N ALA A 115 -7.42 5.00 7.71
CA ALA A 115 -7.56 5.87 8.86
C ALA A 115 -7.37 5.10 10.18
N GLN A 116 -7.96 3.91 10.29
CA GLN A 116 -7.82 3.05 11.48
C GLN A 116 -6.40 2.50 11.66
N THR A 117 -5.78 2.00 10.60
CA THR A 117 -4.40 1.49 10.62
C THR A 117 -3.45 2.62 11.00
N LEU A 118 -3.52 3.77 10.32
CA LEU A 118 -2.69 4.91 10.70
C LEU A 118 -2.92 5.31 12.16
N ALA A 119 -4.17 5.27 12.66
CA ALA A 119 -4.49 5.55 14.06
C ALA A 119 -3.84 4.56 15.04
N SER A 120 -3.71 3.29 14.67
CA SER A 120 -3.12 2.25 15.55
C SER A 120 -1.59 2.17 15.50
N LEU A 121 -0.95 2.68 14.45
CA LEU A 121 0.51 2.66 14.31
C LEU A 121 1.21 3.54 15.35
N SER A 122 2.43 3.14 15.73
CA SER A 122 3.32 3.95 16.55
C SER A 122 3.82 5.18 15.79
N ASP A 123 4.17 6.24 16.52
CA ASP A 123 4.70 7.47 15.89
C ASP A 123 5.99 7.23 15.10
N HIS A 124 6.77 6.21 15.47
CA HIS A 124 7.96 5.85 14.72
C HIS A 124 7.60 5.29 13.34
N LEU A 125 6.64 4.36 13.25
CA LEU A 125 6.19 3.83 11.97
C LEU A 125 5.48 4.89 11.12
N LEU A 126 4.74 5.81 11.75
CA LEU A 126 4.19 6.96 11.05
C LEU A 126 5.30 7.83 10.45
N ARG A 127 6.37 8.12 11.20
CA ARG A 127 7.52 8.87 10.69
C ARG A 127 8.21 8.16 9.53
N ASP A 128 8.35 6.84 9.62
CA ASP A 128 8.92 6.03 8.54
C ASP A 128 8.06 6.05 7.27
N LEU A 129 6.73 6.17 7.39
CA LEU A 129 5.81 6.44 6.27
C LEU A 129 5.86 7.90 5.77
N GLY A 130 6.64 8.78 6.40
CA GLY A 130 6.67 10.20 6.09
C GLY A 130 5.46 10.97 6.62
N LEU A 131 4.72 10.38 7.56
CA LEU A 131 3.52 10.96 8.18
C LEU A 131 3.82 11.45 9.59
N ARG A 132 3.03 12.42 10.06
CA ARG A 132 3.01 12.82 11.47
C ARG A 132 1.59 12.74 11.99
N ARG A 133 1.42 12.23 13.20
CA ARG A 133 0.10 12.02 13.82
C ARG A 133 -0.77 13.28 13.80
N ASP A 134 -0.18 14.43 14.12
CA ASP A 134 -0.82 15.76 14.14
C ASP A 134 -1.24 16.27 12.75
N ARG A 135 -0.72 15.67 11.67
CA ARG A 135 -1.00 16.05 10.27
C ARG A 135 -1.80 15.01 9.50
N ILE A 136 -2.10 13.86 10.10
CA ILE A 136 -3.01 12.88 9.52
C ILE A 136 -4.42 13.41 9.78
N GLY A 137 -5.05 13.97 8.75
CA GLY A 137 -6.47 14.24 8.76
C GLY A 137 -7.22 12.91 8.85
N PHE A 138 -7.42 12.39 10.06
CA PHE A 138 -8.45 11.39 10.31
C PHE A 138 -9.75 12.08 9.94
N GLY A 139 -10.41 11.61 8.87
CA GLY A 139 -11.59 12.26 8.30
C GLY A 139 -12.49 12.79 9.40
N ALA A 140 -12.61 14.13 9.42
CA ALA A 140 -13.37 14.97 10.32
C ALA A 140 -14.07 14.29 11.52
N HIS A 141 -13.71 14.71 12.73
CA HIS A 141 -14.75 15.01 13.70
C HIS A 141 -15.78 15.90 12.98
N THR A 142 -17.00 15.39 12.78
CA THR A 142 -18.16 16.26 12.64
C THR A 142 -18.16 17.18 13.86
N ARG A 143 -17.64 18.40 13.69
CA ARG A 143 -18.00 19.49 14.58
C ARG A 143 -19.47 19.73 14.30
N GLU A 144 -20.30 19.19 15.16
CA GLU A 144 -21.67 19.65 15.31
C GLU A 144 -21.55 21.12 15.70
N CYS A 145 -21.66 22.00 14.70
CA CYS A 145 -21.88 23.42 14.92
C CYS A 145 -23.29 23.55 15.47
N SER A 146 -23.43 23.41 16.79
CA SER A 146 -24.61 23.91 17.49
C SER A 146 -24.62 25.42 17.33
N HIS A 147 -25.59 25.88 16.54
CA HIS A 147 -25.94 27.27 16.31
C HIS A 147 -26.09 28.06 17.63
N CYS A 148 -25.85 29.37 17.50
CA CYS A 148 -26.10 30.43 18.48
C CYS A 148 -27.51 30.43 19.07
#